data_AF-A0A1W9M7J3-F1
#
_entry.id   AF-A0A1W9M7J3-F1
#
_cell.length_a   1.000
_cell.length_b   1.000
_cell.length_c   1.000
_cell.angle_alpha   90.00
_cell.angle_beta   90.00
_cell.angle_gamma   90.00
#
_symmetry.space_group_name_H-M   'P 1'
#
loop_
_entity.id
_entity.type
_entity.pdbx_description
1 polymer ?
#
loop_
_entity_poly.entity_id
_entity_poly.type
_entity_poly.pdbx_seq_one_letter_code
_entity_poly.pdbx_strand_id
1 'polypeptide(L)'
;MTKAPKHKWAFAARFRRHAFGWRSQPAILRVNEAVAEIKAAARHDQMLAAEGALLLLEKLSPALEQVDSSSGAIGSAVNNAIKTLVPIIAQAPADEATRSGWLDRLWTAVEEDAIPYIEILPEYWGELCRIQALASRWADELACPVRITWSQDRKTGGGYFKGTAACLSALYTAGRHQEILSLLDLAPYKFWHYRQWGVKALVAMGKQAEALCYAEESRGINEPVSAIAAVCEQILLDSGMADEAYQRYAVEANQKTTYLATFRAIAKKYPHKKARVILADLVANSPGNEGKWFAAAKSAGLYSEAIELANRTAADPKTLIRAARDMKNREPRFAVEAGITALRWLSEGYGYDTTDYDVYEAVRYTMEAARAAGCEHEATRRIQELLTNSLTLRRMASLILGFEQGAVR
;
A
#
# COMPACT_ATOMS: atom_id res chain seq x y z
N MET A 1 -33.86 7.28 -39.50
CA MET A 1 -33.15 7.80 -38.32
C MET A 1 -31.66 7.61 -38.54
N THR A 2 -30.92 8.69 -38.79
CA THR A 2 -29.47 8.68 -38.99
C THR A 2 -28.80 8.29 -37.66
N LYS A 3 -28.09 7.16 -37.67
CA LYS A 3 -27.32 6.67 -36.52
C LYS A 3 -26.33 7.77 -36.11
N ALA A 4 -26.42 8.27 -34.88
CA ALA A 4 -25.50 9.29 -34.37
C ALA A 4 -24.04 8.83 -34.60
N PRO A 5 -23.12 9.73 -35.00
CA PRO A 5 -21.75 9.36 -35.28
C PRO A 5 -21.12 8.74 -34.03
N LYS A 6 -20.62 7.51 -34.16
CA LYS A 6 -19.96 6.79 -33.08
C LYS A 6 -18.75 7.62 -32.63
N HIS A 7 -18.72 8.02 -31.36
CA HIS A 7 -17.60 8.78 -30.81
C HIS A 7 -16.28 8.05 -31.06
N LYS A 8 -15.28 8.78 -31.56
CA LYS A 8 -13.98 8.21 -31.94
C LYS A 8 -12.98 8.41 -30.81
N TRP A 9 -12.85 7.39 -29.96
CA TRP A 9 -11.83 7.33 -28.92
C TRP A 9 -10.41 7.34 -29.51
N ALA A 10 -9.59 8.31 -29.09
CA ALA A 10 -8.21 8.42 -29.53
C ALA A 10 -7.37 7.24 -29.03
N PHE A 11 -7.61 6.77 -27.80
CA PHE A 11 -6.93 5.60 -27.26
C PHE A 11 -7.20 4.33 -28.08
N ALA A 12 -8.39 4.14 -28.64
CA ALA A 12 -8.80 2.85 -29.22
C ALA A 12 -7.87 2.37 -30.36
N ALA A 13 -7.32 3.31 -31.15
CA ALA A 13 -6.36 3.00 -32.22
C ALA A 13 -4.97 2.58 -31.70
N ARG A 14 -4.65 2.95 -30.45
CA ARG A 14 -3.37 2.66 -29.79
C ARG A 14 -3.38 1.29 -29.11
N PHE A 15 -4.53 0.80 -28.67
CA PHE A 15 -4.70 -0.53 -28.08
C PHE A 15 -5.12 -1.56 -29.13
N ARG A 16 -4.20 -1.86 -30.05
CA ARG A 16 -4.27 -3.02 -30.95
C ARG A 16 -3.57 -4.21 -30.29
N ARG A 17 -3.89 -5.44 -30.72
CA ARG A 17 -3.21 -6.64 -30.21
C ARG A 17 -1.69 -6.48 -30.37
N HIS A 18 -0.95 -6.76 -29.29
CA HIS A 18 0.51 -6.64 -29.19
C HIS A 18 1.10 -5.24 -29.49
N ALA A 19 0.35 -4.16 -29.26
CA ALA A 19 0.74 -2.82 -29.69
C ALA A 19 2.03 -2.25 -29.04
N PHE A 20 2.45 -2.77 -27.88
CA PHE A 20 3.50 -2.14 -27.07
C PHE A 20 4.86 -2.87 -27.06
N GLY A 21 4.92 -4.10 -27.60
CA GLY A 21 6.11 -4.96 -27.45
C GLY A 21 6.45 -5.19 -25.97
N TRP A 22 7.73 -5.41 -25.66
CA TRP A 22 8.20 -5.77 -24.31
C TRP A 22 8.28 -4.62 -23.30
N ARG A 23 8.23 -3.36 -23.75
CA ARG A 23 8.48 -2.21 -22.86
C ARG A 23 7.22 -1.83 -22.08
N SER A 24 7.31 -1.81 -20.75
CA SER A 24 6.21 -1.43 -19.86
C SER A 24 5.91 0.07 -19.84
N GLN A 25 6.93 0.94 -19.88
CA GLN A 25 6.73 2.39 -19.71
C GLN A 25 5.81 3.02 -20.79
N PRO A 26 5.95 2.72 -22.10
CA PRO A 26 5.01 3.22 -23.11
C PRO A 26 3.58 2.73 -22.88
N ALA A 27 3.41 1.46 -22.48
CA ALA A 27 2.10 0.89 -22.19
C ALA A 27 1.43 1.61 -21.01
N ILE A 28 2.16 1.83 -19.91
CA ILE A 28 1.69 2.56 -18.73
C ILE A 28 1.23 3.98 -19.11
N LEU A 29 2.02 4.69 -19.92
CA LEU A 29 1.66 6.03 -20.39
C LEU A 29 0.33 6.00 -21.16
N ARG A 30 0.14 5.05 -22.07
CA ARG A 30 -1.09 4.95 -22.87
C ARG A 30 -2.32 4.54 -22.06
N VAL A 31 -2.15 3.70 -21.04
CA VAL A 31 -3.24 3.37 -20.10
C VAL A 31 -3.69 4.63 -19.37
N ASN A 32 -2.74 5.41 -18.85
CA ASN A 32 -3.05 6.66 -18.14
C ASN A 32 -3.72 7.70 -19.06
N GLU A 33 -3.25 7.86 -20.30
CA GLU A 33 -3.89 8.73 -21.29
C GLU A 33 -5.33 8.32 -21.60
N ALA A 34 -5.59 7.01 -21.78
CA ALA A 34 -6.92 6.50 -22.07
C ALA A 34 -7.88 6.72 -20.90
N VAL A 35 -7.43 6.48 -19.67
CA VAL A 35 -8.20 6.78 -18.46
C VAL A 35 -8.49 8.28 -18.35
N ALA A 36 -7.52 9.15 -18.65
CA ALA A 36 -7.73 10.60 -18.63
C ALA A 36 -8.77 11.05 -19.68
N GLU A 37 -8.73 10.49 -20.89
CA GLU A 37 -9.70 10.72 -21.96
C GLU A 37 -11.12 10.33 -21.52
N ILE A 38 -11.29 9.14 -20.93
CA ILE A 38 -12.58 8.65 -20.43
C ILE A 38 -13.09 9.52 -19.27
N LYS A 39 -12.23 9.92 -18.33
CA LYS A 39 -12.60 10.82 -17.24
C LYS A 39 -13.05 12.19 -17.75
N ALA A 40 -12.47 12.68 -18.84
CA ALA A 40 -12.91 13.94 -19.45
C ALA A 40 -14.31 13.79 -20.05
N ALA A 41 -14.59 12.68 -20.76
CA ALA A 41 -15.91 12.39 -21.27
C ALA A 41 -16.96 12.24 -20.15
N ALA A 42 -16.60 11.61 -19.03
CA ALA A 42 -17.50 11.39 -17.89
C ALA A 42 -18.06 12.67 -17.25
N ARG A 43 -17.42 13.83 -17.48
CA ARG A 43 -17.90 15.14 -17.00
C ARG A 43 -19.10 15.66 -17.78
N HIS A 44 -19.31 15.16 -18.99
CA HIS A 44 -20.31 15.67 -19.92
C HIS A 44 -21.31 14.60 -20.36
N ASP A 45 -20.85 13.36 -20.50
CA ASP A 45 -21.68 12.23 -20.93
C ASP A 45 -21.21 10.93 -20.23
N GLN A 46 -22.00 10.51 -19.24
CA GLN A 46 -21.72 9.31 -18.45
C GLN A 46 -21.91 8.02 -19.25
N MET A 47 -22.88 7.98 -20.17
CA MET A 47 -23.15 6.80 -21.00
C MET A 47 -22.01 6.59 -22.00
N LEU A 48 -21.57 7.68 -22.64
CA LEU A 48 -20.40 7.63 -23.51
C LEU A 48 -19.16 7.20 -22.73
N ALA A 49 -18.90 7.77 -21.56
CA ALA A 49 -17.75 7.41 -20.75
C ALA A 49 -17.74 5.94 -20.33
N ALA A 50 -18.90 5.38 -19.98
CA ALA A 50 -19.03 3.94 -19.70
C ALA A 50 -18.69 3.09 -20.92
N GLU A 51 -19.20 3.45 -22.12
CA GLU A 51 -18.84 2.75 -23.36
C GLU A 51 -17.33 2.84 -23.67
N GLY A 52 -16.69 3.98 -23.39
CA GLY A 52 -15.24 4.13 -23.47
C GLY A 52 -14.49 3.26 -22.47
N ALA A 53 -14.97 3.18 -21.24
CA ALA A 53 -14.41 2.34 -20.19
C ALA A 53 -14.46 0.85 -20.55
N LEU A 54 -15.62 0.37 -21.03
CA LEU A 54 -15.80 -1.00 -21.53
C LEU A 54 -14.83 -1.29 -22.68
N LEU A 55 -14.78 -0.40 -23.67
CA LEU A 55 -13.89 -0.54 -24.82
C LEU A 55 -12.41 -0.61 -24.43
N LEU A 56 -12.00 0.16 -23.41
CA LEU A 56 -10.63 0.09 -22.92
C LEU A 56 -10.36 -1.25 -22.23
N LEU A 57 -11.24 -1.68 -21.31
CA LEU A 57 -11.08 -2.93 -20.57
C LEU A 57 -10.99 -4.15 -21.50
N GLU A 58 -11.84 -4.22 -22.53
CA GLU A 58 -11.80 -5.24 -23.59
C GLU A 58 -10.46 -5.29 -24.34
N LYS A 59 -9.80 -4.14 -24.46
CA LYS A 59 -8.59 -3.99 -25.27
C LYS A 59 -7.30 -4.14 -24.49
N LEU A 60 -7.34 -4.09 -23.15
CA LEU A 60 -6.13 -4.11 -22.31
C LEU A 60 -5.35 -5.41 -22.49
N SER A 61 -5.97 -6.56 -22.21
CA SER A 61 -5.27 -7.84 -22.20
C SER A 61 -4.59 -8.16 -23.54
N PRO A 62 -5.27 -8.10 -24.70
CA PRO A 62 -4.63 -8.39 -25.99
C PRO A 62 -3.53 -7.38 -26.37
N ALA A 63 -3.66 -6.11 -25.95
CA ALA A 63 -2.68 -5.09 -26.26
C ALA A 63 -1.39 -5.21 -25.43
N LEU A 64 -1.53 -5.67 -24.18
CA LEU A 64 -0.45 -5.78 -23.19
C LEU A 64 0.25 -7.14 -23.17
N GLU A 65 -0.25 -8.12 -23.94
CA GLU A 65 0.23 -9.51 -23.91
C GLU A 65 1.75 -9.68 -24.05
N GLN A 66 2.43 -8.80 -24.79
CA GLN A 66 3.89 -8.87 -25.01
C GLN A 66 4.70 -8.03 -24.03
N VAL A 67 4.06 -7.28 -23.13
CA VAL A 67 4.72 -6.36 -22.20
C VAL A 67 5.38 -7.14 -21.06
N ASP A 68 6.62 -6.79 -20.74
CA ASP A 68 7.29 -7.33 -19.56
C ASP A 68 6.64 -6.80 -18.27
N SER A 69 5.99 -7.71 -17.54
CA SER A 69 5.28 -7.43 -16.29
C SER A 69 6.09 -7.75 -15.03
N SER A 70 7.34 -8.20 -15.16
CA SER A 70 8.18 -8.65 -14.02
C SER A 70 8.36 -7.61 -12.91
N SER A 71 8.41 -6.32 -13.27
CA SER A 71 8.49 -5.21 -12.31
C SER A 71 7.18 -4.95 -11.53
N GLY A 72 6.06 -5.53 -11.95
CA GLY A 72 4.72 -5.24 -11.42
C GLY A 72 4.16 -3.85 -11.75
N ALA A 73 4.93 -3.00 -12.44
CA ALA A 73 4.55 -1.62 -12.71
C ALA A 73 3.34 -1.50 -13.66
N ILE A 74 3.32 -2.31 -14.73
CA ILE A 74 2.18 -2.35 -15.67
C ILE A 74 0.92 -2.91 -15.00
N GLY A 75 1.04 -3.99 -14.22
CA GLY A 75 -0.08 -4.55 -13.45
C GLY A 75 -0.65 -3.52 -12.47
N SER A 76 0.20 -2.78 -11.76
CA SER A 76 -0.22 -1.69 -10.87
C SER A 76 -0.98 -0.58 -11.63
N ALA A 77 -0.51 -0.20 -12.83
CA ALA A 77 -1.18 0.80 -13.65
C ALA A 77 -2.56 0.33 -14.13
N VAL A 78 -2.67 -0.93 -14.58
CA VAL A 78 -3.95 -1.51 -15.00
C VAL A 78 -4.91 -1.65 -13.82
N ASN A 79 -4.44 -2.12 -12.66
CA ASN A 79 -5.26 -2.23 -11.46
C ASN A 79 -5.83 -0.87 -11.03
N ASN A 80 -5.04 0.21 -11.14
CA ASN A 80 -5.51 1.57 -10.88
C ASN A 80 -6.50 2.07 -11.95
N ALA A 81 -6.31 1.67 -13.22
CA ALA A 81 -7.26 1.96 -14.28
C ALA A 81 -8.61 1.28 -14.00
N ILE A 82 -8.64 -0.01 -13.69
CA ILE A 82 -9.87 -0.75 -13.34
C ILE A 82 -10.59 -0.07 -12.17
N LYS A 83 -9.88 0.23 -11.07
CA LYS A 83 -10.45 0.95 -9.90
C LYS A 83 -11.05 2.32 -10.25
N THR A 84 -10.56 2.97 -11.31
CA THR A 84 -11.08 4.26 -11.79
C THR A 84 -12.27 4.09 -12.73
N LEU A 85 -12.25 3.06 -13.58
CA LEU A 85 -13.23 2.83 -14.63
C LEU A 85 -14.50 2.14 -14.11
N VAL A 86 -14.39 1.23 -13.15
CA VAL A 86 -15.53 0.53 -12.55
C VAL A 86 -16.59 1.50 -12.03
N PRO A 87 -16.26 2.54 -11.22
CA PRO A 87 -17.26 3.51 -10.78
C PRO A 87 -17.91 4.29 -11.93
N ILE A 88 -17.17 4.57 -13.01
CA ILE A 88 -17.71 5.27 -14.19
C ILE A 88 -18.78 4.41 -14.88
N ILE A 89 -18.53 3.10 -15.03
CA ILE A 89 -19.48 2.14 -15.61
C ILE A 89 -20.69 1.95 -14.67
N ALA A 90 -20.44 1.81 -13.36
CA ALA A 90 -21.47 1.57 -12.37
C ALA A 90 -22.44 2.77 -12.22
N GLN A 91 -21.93 3.99 -12.31
CA GLN A 91 -22.71 5.23 -12.15
C GLN A 91 -23.46 5.67 -13.42
N ALA A 92 -23.07 5.16 -14.60
CA ALA A 92 -23.75 5.52 -15.84
C ALA A 92 -25.23 5.08 -15.81
N PRO A 93 -26.19 5.93 -16.24
CA PRO A 93 -27.62 5.66 -16.14
C PRO A 93 -28.14 4.73 -17.25
N ALA A 94 -27.51 3.56 -17.39
CA ALA A 94 -27.93 2.53 -18.35
C ALA A 94 -29.16 1.77 -17.86
N ASP A 95 -30.08 1.47 -18.80
CA ASP A 95 -31.15 0.52 -18.55
C ASP A 95 -30.61 -0.91 -18.35
N GLU A 96 -31.47 -1.81 -17.88
CA GLU A 96 -31.08 -3.18 -17.55
C GLU A 96 -30.55 -3.94 -18.78
N ALA A 97 -31.16 -3.76 -19.95
CA ALA A 97 -30.77 -4.43 -21.19
C ALA A 97 -29.37 -4.00 -21.64
N THR A 98 -29.11 -2.69 -21.64
CA THR A 98 -27.80 -2.13 -21.98
C THR A 98 -26.74 -2.60 -20.99
N ARG A 99 -27.04 -2.56 -19.69
CA ARG A 99 -26.11 -3.01 -18.64
C ARG A 99 -25.83 -4.50 -18.73
N SER A 100 -26.83 -5.32 -19.03
CA SER A 100 -26.64 -6.75 -19.30
C SER A 100 -25.61 -6.95 -20.41
N GLY A 101 -25.81 -6.30 -21.56
CA GLY A 101 -24.88 -6.40 -22.69
C GLY A 101 -23.48 -5.89 -22.37
N TRP A 102 -23.33 -4.91 -21.48
CA TRP A 102 -22.03 -4.48 -20.98
C TRP A 102 -21.33 -5.54 -20.15
N LEU A 103 -22.05 -6.20 -19.25
CA LEU A 103 -21.50 -7.29 -18.43
C LEU A 103 -21.11 -8.50 -19.28
N ASP A 104 -21.93 -8.86 -20.28
CA ASP A 104 -21.62 -9.95 -21.21
C ASP A 104 -20.30 -9.68 -21.95
N ARG A 105 -20.12 -8.45 -22.45
CA ARG A 105 -18.87 -8.02 -23.11
C ARG A 105 -17.66 -8.08 -22.18
N LEU A 106 -17.80 -7.58 -20.95
CA LEU A 106 -16.72 -7.64 -19.95
C LEU A 106 -16.40 -9.08 -19.56
N TRP A 107 -17.42 -9.95 -19.51
CA TRP A 107 -17.25 -11.35 -19.14
C TRP A 107 -16.43 -12.08 -20.20
N THR A 108 -16.75 -11.85 -21.49
CA THR A 108 -15.92 -12.34 -22.60
C THR A 108 -14.47 -11.87 -22.46
N ALA A 109 -14.24 -10.59 -22.13
CA ALA A 109 -12.88 -10.09 -21.92
C ALA A 109 -12.14 -10.80 -20.78
N VAL A 110 -12.83 -11.11 -19.67
CA VAL A 110 -12.27 -11.87 -18.54
C VAL A 110 -11.94 -13.32 -18.94
N GLU A 111 -12.81 -13.96 -19.70
CA GLU A 111 -12.58 -15.32 -20.20
C GLU A 111 -11.36 -15.36 -21.11
N GLU A 112 -11.24 -14.39 -22.02
CA GLU A 112 -10.13 -14.23 -22.97
C GLU A 112 -8.83 -13.68 -22.36
N ASP A 113 -8.83 -13.29 -21.07
CA ASP A 113 -7.67 -12.75 -20.36
C ASP A 113 -6.59 -13.83 -20.13
N ALA A 114 -5.79 -14.12 -21.16
CA ALA A 114 -4.80 -15.19 -21.15
C ALA A 114 -3.62 -14.88 -20.22
N ILE A 115 -3.10 -13.65 -20.30
CA ILE A 115 -2.16 -13.11 -19.31
C ILE A 115 -2.98 -12.21 -18.39
N PRO A 116 -3.01 -12.45 -17.07
CA PRO A 116 -4.01 -11.90 -16.16
C PRO A 116 -3.82 -10.40 -15.90
N TYR A 117 -4.17 -9.56 -16.87
CA TYR A 117 -4.09 -8.11 -16.75
C TYR A 117 -5.36 -7.51 -16.15
N ILE A 118 -6.52 -8.15 -16.38
CA ILE A 118 -7.81 -7.68 -15.88
C ILE A 118 -8.41 -8.63 -14.83
N GLU A 119 -7.58 -9.48 -14.23
CA GLU A 119 -7.98 -10.50 -13.23
C GLU A 119 -8.68 -9.95 -11.99
N ILE A 120 -8.47 -8.67 -11.65
CA ILE A 120 -9.15 -8.02 -10.53
C ILE A 120 -10.55 -7.50 -10.88
N LEU A 121 -10.89 -7.39 -12.17
CA LEU A 121 -12.19 -6.86 -12.62
C LEU A 121 -13.38 -7.67 -12.05
N PRO A 122 -13.34 -9.02 -12.02
CA PRO A 122 -14.32 -9.84 -11.33
C PRO A 122 -14.58 -9.48 -9.86
N GLU A 123 -13.63 -8.90 -9.12
CA GLU A 123 -13.87 -8.49 -7.73
C GLU A 123 -14.95 -7.38 -7.63
N TYR A 124 -15.13 -6.60 -8.70
CA TYR A 124 -16.09 -5.50 -8.78
C TYR A 124 -17.40 -5.88 -9.48
N TRP A 125 -17.64 -7.17 -9.75
CA TRP A 125 -18.78 -7.59 -10.56
C TRP A 125 -20.13 -7.14 -10.01
N GLY A 126 -20.29 -7.22 -8.68
CA GLY A 126 -21.47 -6.71 -8.01
C GLY A 126 -21.69 -5.20 -8.19
N GLU A 127 -20.61 -4.41 -8.10
CA GLU A 127 -20.66 -2.96 -8.35
C GLU A 127 -21.07 -2.65 -9.80
N LEU A 128 -20.51 -3.39 -10.77
CA LEU A 128 -20.84 -3.27 -12.19
C LEU A 128 -22.30 -3.64 -12.48
N CYS A 129 -22.84 -4.64 -11.76
CA CYS A 129 -24.24 -5.05 -11.86
C CYS A 129 -25.18 -3.91 -11.48
N ARG A 130 -24.88 -3.13 -10.42
CA ARG A 130 -25.63 -1.98 -9.87
C ARG A 130 -27.08 -2.29 -9.41
N ILE A 131 -27.78 -3.16 -10.12
CA ILE A 131 -29.15 -3.61 -9.93
C ILE A 131 -29.12 -4.97 -9.24
N GLN A 132 -29.86 -5.10 -8.13
CA GLN A 132 -29.88 -6.31 -7.31
C GLN A 132 -30.35 -7.55 -8.09
N ALA A 133 -31.38 -7.40 -8.94
CA ALA A 133 -31.89 -8.50 -9.78
C ALA A 133 -30.85 -9.01 -10.78
N LEU A 134 -30.11 -8.09 -11.42
CA LEU A 134 -29.04 -8.43 -12.35
C LEU A 134 -27.88 -9.12 -11.61
N ALA A 135 -27.50 -8.63 -10.43
CA ALA A 135 -26.50 -9.27 -9.59
C ALA A 135 -26.93 -10.69 -9.17
N SER A 136 -28.21 -10.90 -8.83
CA SER A 136 -28.72 -12.24 -8.51
C SER A 136 -28.64 -13.19 -9.71
N ARG A 137 -28.97 -12.71 -10.92
CA ARG A 137 -28.89 -13.53 -12.14
C ARG A 137 -27.46 -13.98 -12.42
N TRP A 138 -26.50 -13.05 -12.36
CA TRP A 138 -25.07 -13.38 -12.50
C TRP A 138 -24.58 -14.32 -11.40
N ALA A 139 -25.05 -14.17 -10.16
CA ALA A 139 -24.73 -15.08 -9.09
C ALA A 139 -25.22 -16.51 -9.39
N ASP A 140 -26.43 -16.67 -9.92
CA ASP A 140 -26.97 -17.99 -10.29
C ASP A 140 -26.16 -18.65 -11.42
N GLU A 141 -25.79 -17.88 -12.45
CA GLU A 141 -24.97 -18.36 -13.57
C GLU A 141 -23.57 -18.80 -13.12
N LEU A 142 -22.94 -18.02 -12.23
CA LEU A 142 -21.55 -18.26 -11.80
C LEU A 142 -21.43 -19.23 -10.62
N ALA A 143 -22.49 -19.44 -9.82
CA ALA A 143 -22.44 -20.31 -8.66
C ALA A 143 -22.23 -21.78 -9.02
N CYS A 144 -22.85 -22.26 -10.11
CA CYS A 144 -22.72 -23.65 -10.53
C CYS A 144 -21.26 -24.02 -10.89
N PRO A 145 -20.55 -23.27 -11.77
CA PRO A 145 -19.12 -23.49 -12.01
C PRO A 145 -18.26 -23.45 -10.73
N VAL A 146 -18.54 -22.53 -9.79
CA VAL A 146 -17.80 -22.47 -8.51
C VAL A 146 -18.01 -23.73 -7.69
N ARG A 147 -19.26 -24.18 -7.52
CA ARG A 147 -19.59 -25.42 -6.77
C ARG A 147 -18.92 -26.65 -7.38
N ILE A 148 -18.89 -26.73 -8.71
CA ILE A 148 -18.20 -27.81 -9.43
C ILE A 148 -16.69 -27.75 -9.15
N THR A 149 -16.09 -26.57 -9.25
CA THR A 149 -14.64 -26.35 -9.05
C THR A 149 -14.20 -26.61 -7.61
N TRP A 150 -15.09 -26.39 -6.65
CA TRP A 150 -14.88 -26.62 -5.22
C TRP A 150 -15.41 -27.98 -4.74
N SER A 151 -15.93 -28.81 -5.62
CA SER A 151 -16.41 -30.14 -5.26
C SER A 151 -15.29 -31.00 -4.69
N GLN A 152 -15.59 -31.76 -3.63
CA GLN A 152 -14.66 -32.74 -3.07
C GLN A 152 -14.45 -33.95 -4.00
N ASP A 153 -15.40 -34.21 -4.90
CA ASP A 153 -15.25 -35.26 -5.90
C ASP A 153 -14.34 -34.79 -7.04
N ARG A 154 -13.08 -35.25 -6.99
CA ARG A 154 -12.06 -34.98 -8.02
C ARG A 154 -12.49 -35.39 -9.43
N LYS A 155 -13.49 -36.27 -9.59
CA LYS A 155 -14.06 -36.64 -10.90
C LYS A 155 -15.04 -35.60 -11.44
N THR A 156 -15.72 -34.85 -10.56
CA THR A 156 -16.67 -33.80 -10.94
C THR A 156 -16.00 -32.46 -11.28
N GLY A 157 -14.81 -32.20 -10.74
CA GLY A 157 -14.05 -31.00 -11.06
C GLY A 157 -12.94 -30.78 -10.06
N GLY A 158 -11.74 -30.51 -10.57
CA GLY A 158 -10.64 -29.90 -9.83
C GLY A 158 -10.03 -28.83 -10.72
N GLY A 159 -9.73 -27.67 -10.18
CA GLY A 159 -9.14 -26.60 -10.98
C GLY A 159 -9.38 -25.21 -10.43
N TYR A 160 -9.24 -24.23 -11.31
CA TYR A 160 -9.44 -22.82 -11.03
C TYR A 160 -10.53 -22.26 -11.94
N PHE A 161 -11.45 -21.49 -11.37
CA PHE A 161 -12.47 -20.77 -12.11
C PHE A 161 -12.29 -19.26 -11.93
N LYS A 162 -12.03 -18.57 -13.05
CA LYS A 162 -11.83 -17.11 -13.10
C LYS A 162 -13.03 -16.31 -12.52
N GLY A 163 -14.24 -16.87 -12.58
CA GLY A 163 -15.46 -16.23 -12.10
C GLY A 163 -15.74 -16.33 -10.62
N THR A 164 -14.85 -16.94 -9.84
CA THR A 164 -15.10 -17.12 -8.40
C THR A 164 -15.29 -15.78 -7.70
N ALA A 165 -14.43 -14.78 -7.96
CA ALA A 165 -14.57 -13.45 -7.40
C ALA A 165 -15.84 -12.73 -7.89
N ALA A 166 -16.21 -12.89 -9.17
CA ALA A 166 -17.44 -12.34 -9.73
C ALA A 166 -18.69 -12.93 -9.07
N CYS A 167 -18.70 -14.25 -8.83
CA CYS A 167 -19.78 -14.93 -8.13
C CYS A 167 -19.98 -14.38 -6.72
N LEU A 168 -18.90 -14.31 -5.92
CA LEU A 168 -18.96 -13.81 -4.54
C LEU A 168 -19.37 -12.33 -4.49
N SER A 169 -18.86 -11.51 -5.42
CA SER A 169 -19.21 -10.10 -5.57
C SER A 169 -20.68 -9.88 -5.95
N ALA A 170 -21.19 -10.70 -6.86
CA ALA A 170 -22.59 -10.69 -7.30
C ALA A 170 -23.54 -11.15 -6.18
N LEU A 171 -23.23 -12.25 -5.48
CA LEU A 171 -23.99 -12.73 -4.32
C LEU A 171 -24.08 -11.65 -3.23
N TYR A 172 -22.98 -10.95 -2.97
CA TYR A 172 -22.93 -9.89 -1.97
C TYR A 172 -23.86 -8.74 -2.33
N THR A 173 -23.79 -8.27 -3.58
CA THR A 173 -24.64 -7.17 -4.06
C THR A 173 -26.12 -7.59 -4.16
N ALA A 174 -26.39 -8.87 -4.44
CA ALA A 174 -27.73 -9.43 -4.40
C ALA A 174 -28.31 -9.54 -2.98
N GLY A 175 -27.50 -9.36 -1.93
CA GLY A 175 -27.90 -9.53 -0.53
C GLY A 175 -28.00 -11.00 -0.10
N ARG A 176 -27.50 -11.94 -0.90
CA ARG A 176 -27.52 -13.40 -0.65
C ARG A 176 -26.36 -13.81 0.26
N HIS A 177 -26.22 -13.13 1.40
CA HIS A 177 -25.08 -13.25 2.31
C HIS A 177 -24.87 -14.67 2.86
N GLN A 178 -25.96 -15.37 3.19
CA GLN A 178 -25.87 -16.74 3.72
C GLN A 178 -25.31 -17.72 2.68
N GLU A 179 -25.63 -17.50 1.40
CA GLU A 179 -25.14 -18.36 0.32
C GLU A 179 -23.64 -18.16 0.06
N ILE A 180 -23.11 -16.96 0.30
CA ILE A 180 -21.66 -16.73 0.28
C ILE A 180 -20.97 -17.65 1.29
N LEU A 181 -21.47 -17.70 2.53
CA LEU A 181 -20.91 -18.56 3.57
C LEU A 181 -21.01 -20.04 3.19
N SER A 182 -22.19 -20.48 2.74
CA SER A 182 -22.41 -21.87 2.30
C SER A 182 -21.53 -22.25 1.11
N LEU A 183 -21.24 -21.32 0.19
CA LEU A 183 -20.34 -21.57 -0.93
C LEU A 183 -18.89 -21.65 -0.43
N LEU A 184 -18.47 -20.75 0.47
CA LEU A 184 -17.13 -20.75 1.05
C LEU A 184 -16.84 -22.00 1.90
N ASP A 185 -17.85 -22.62 2.50
CA ASP A 185 -17.69 -23.90 3.21
C ASP A 185 -17.31 -25.06 2.28
N LEU A 186 -17.60 -24.94 0.98
CA LEU A 186 -17.16 -25.90 -0.03
C LEU A 186 -15.72 -25.66 -0.49
N ALA A 187 -15.16 -24.47 -0.22
CA ALA A 187 -13.85 -24.10 -0.76
C ALA A 187 -12.76 -25.08 -0.29
N PRO A 188 -11.91 -25.58 -1.21
CA PRO A 188 -10.88 -26.57 -0.86
C PRO A 188 -9.80 -26.00 0.06
N TYR A 189 -9.62 -24.67 0.05
CA TYR A 189 -8.64 -23.95 0.85
C TYR A 189 -9.24 -22.67 1.42
N LYS A 190 -8.79 -22.29 2.62
CA LYS A 190 -9.22 -21.08 3.33
C LYS A 190 -8.48 -19.81 2.87
N PHE A 191 -8.41 -19.57 1.56
CA PHE A 191 -7.71 -18.39 1.04
C PHE A 191 -8.41 -17.09 1.46
N TRP A 192 -7.65 -16.13 1.99
CA TRP A 192 -8.17 -14.83 2.39
C TRP A 192 -8.89 -14.10 1.27
N HIS A 193 -8.36 -14.21 0.04
CA HIS A 193 -8.96 -13.61 -1.15
C HIS A 193 -10.45 -13.97 -1.33
N TYR A 194 -10.87 -15.17 -0.91
CA TYR A 194 -12.29 -15.55 -0.89
C TYR A 194 -12.94 -15.28 0.48
N ARG A 195 -12.26 -15.59 1.59
CA ARG A 195 -12.81 -15.44 2.94
C ARG A 195 -13.16 -14.00 3.30
N GLN A 196 -12.51 -12.99 2.72
CA GLN A 196 -12.91 -11.59 2.87
C GLN A 196 -14.38 -11.34 2.49
N TRP A 197 -14.95 -12.12 1.55
CA TRP A 197 -16.37 -12.03 1.18
C TRP A 197 -17.28 -12.60 2.28
N GLY A 198 -16.85 -13.67 2.95
CA GLY A 198 -17.54 -14.18 4.14
C GLY A 198 -17.55 -13.19 5.29
N VAL A 199 -16.42 -12.50 5.52
CA VAL A 199 -16.34 -11.40 6.50
C VAL A 199 -17.30 -10.27 6.14
N LYS A 200 -17.28 -9.79 4.88
CA LYS A 200 -18.21 -8.77 4.39
C LYS A 200 -19.67 -9.20 4.57
N ALA A 201 -19.99 -10.46 4.27
CA ALA A 201 -21.32 -11.02 4.42
C ALA A 201 -21.79 -11.02 5.89
N LEU A 202 -20.94 -11.47 6.82
CA LEU A 202 -21.25 -11.48 8.26
C LEU A 202 -21.44 -10.05 8.81
N VAL A 203 -20.60 -9.10 8.40
CA VAL A 203 -20.78 -7.68 8.76
C VAL A 203 -22.12 -7.14 8.23
N ALA A 204 -22.46 -7.43 6.97
CA ALA A 204 -23.73 -6.99 6.38
C ALA A 204 -24.97 -7.62 7.06
N MET A 205 -24.81 -8.80 7.66
CA MET A 205 -25.83 -9.45 8.49
C MET A 205 -25.88 -8.93 9.93
N GLY A 206 -25.06 -7.93 10.30
CA GLY A 206 -24.97 -7.40 11.67
C GLY A 206 -24.21 -8.29 12.65
N LYS A 207 -23.48 -9.30 12.18
CA LYS A 207 -22.78 -10.31 12.99
C LYS A 207 -21.30 -9.95 13.16
N GLN A 208 -21.01 -8.78 13.75
CA GLN A 208 -19.64 -8.26 13.85
C GLN A 208 -18.68 -9.19 14.60
N ALA A 209 -19.12 -9.79 15.71
CA ALA A 209 -18.29 -10.71 16.49
C ALA A 209 -17.96 -12.00 15.71
N GLU A 210 -18.93 -12.56 14.99
CA GLU A 210 -18.71 -13.72 14.12
C GLU A 210 -17.77 -13.35 12.96
N ALA A 211 -17.93 -12.16 12.37
CA ALA A 211 -17.06 -11.66 11.30
C ALA A 211 -15.60 -11.53 11.75
N LEU A 212 -15.37 -11.02 12.96
CA LEU A 212 -14.04 -10.92 13.56
C LEU A 212 -13.41 -12.30 13.77
N CYS A 213 -14.17 -13.23 14.37
CA CYS A 213 -13.70 -14.61 14.56
C CYS A 213 -13.38 -15.29 13.22
N TYR A 214 -14.26 -15.14 12.23
CA TYR A 214 -14.08 -15.71 10.90
C TYR A 214 -12.84 -15.14 10.17
N ALA A 215 -12.54 -13.86 10.36
CA ALA A 215 -11.34 -13.23 9.84
C ALA A 215 -10.06 -13.75 10.52
N GLU A 216 -10.06 -13.84 11.85
CA GLU A 216 -8.94 -14.40 12.63
C GLU A 216 -8.60 -15.85 12.27
N GLU A 217 -9.63 -16.67 12.04
CA GLU A 217 -9.44 -18.06 11.57
C GLU A 217 -8.78 -18.16 10.19
N SER A 218 -8.73 -17.05 9.44
CA SER A 218 -8.09 -16.99 8.12
C SER A 218 -6.59 -16.71 8.21
N ARG A 219 -6.03 -16.50 9.41
CA ARG A 219 -4.59 -16.25 9.58
C ARG A 219 -3.79 -17.52 9.29
N GLY A 220 -2.68 -17.36 8.59
CA GLY A 220 -1.78 -18.47 8.23
C GLY A 220 -0.49 -17.98 7.59
N ILE A 221 0.47 -18.89 7.42
CA ILE A 221 1.83 -18.58 6.92
C ILE A 221 1.79 -17.94 5.52
N ASN A 222 0.86 -18.36 4.66
CA ASN A 222 0.75 -17.89 3.29
C ASN A 222 -0.33 -16.81 3.09
N GLU A 223 -0.97 -16.37 4.18
CA GLU A 223 -2.08 -15.44 4.12
C GLU A 223 -1.61 -14.01 4.37
N PRO A 224 -2.25 -12.99 3.77
CA PRO A 224 -1.86 -11.59 3.92
C PRO A 224 -2.27 -11.07 5.30
N VAL A 225 -1.47 -11.39 6.32
CA VAL A 225 -1.79 -11.13 7.73
C VAL A 225 -2.11 -9.66 8.00
N SER A 226 -1.40 -8.73 7.35
CA SER A 226 -1.68 -7.29 7.45
C SER A 226 -3.04 -6.88 6.87
N ALA A 227 -3.50 -7.53 5.80
CA ALA A 227 -4.81 -7.28 5.23
C ALA A 227 -5.93 -7.85 6.12
N ILE A 228 -5.71 -9.03 6.72
CA ILE A 228 -6.62 -9.63 7.71
C ILE A 228 -6.74 -8.70 8.91
N ALA A 229 -5.61 -8.28 9.49
CA ALA A 229 -5.57 -7.35 10.62
C ALA A 229 -6.28 -6.03 10.30
N ALA A 230 -6.11 -5.49 9.09
CA ALA A 230 -6.79 -4.26 8.68
C ALA A 230 -8.32 -4.40 8.64
N VAL A 231 -8.84 -5.58 8.25
CA VAL A 231 -10.27 -5.86 8.29
C VAL A 231 -10.76 -6.06 9.72
N CYS A 232 -10.04 -6.82 10.55
CA CYS A 232 -10.36 -6.99 11.97
C CYS A 232 -10.38 -5.64 12.71
N GLU A 233 -9.38 -4.80 12.46
CA GLU A 233 -9.27 -3.44 12.97
C GLU A 233 -10.48 -2.60 12.59
N GLN A 234 -10.89 -2.65 11.31
CA GLN A 234 -12.03 -1.88 10.82
C GLN A 234 -13.34 -2.33 11.47
N ILE A 235 -13.57 -3.64 11.63
CA ILE A 235 -14.76 -4.18 12.30
C ILE A 235 -14.89 -3.65 13.73
N LEU A 236 -13.79 -3.64 14.49
CA LEU A 236 -13.78 -3.12 15.86
C LEU A 236 -13.98 -1.61 15.91
N LEU A 237 -13.37 -0.86 14.99
CA LEU A 237 -13.55 0.59 14.90
C LEU A 237 -14.99 0.98 14.57
N ASP A 238 -15.62 0.28 13.61
CA ASP A 238 -17.03 0.49 13.24
C ASP A 238 -17.98 0.12 14.39
N SER A 239 -17.53 -0.76 15.29
CA SER A 239 -18.24 -1.14 16.52
C SER A 239 -17.94 -0.22 17.71
N GLY A 240 -17.17 0.86 17.53
CA GLY A 240 -16.79 1.80 18.59
C GLY A 240 -15.74 1.28 19.57
N MET A 241 -15.12 0.13 19.30
CA MET A 241 -14.16 -0.55 20.16
C MET A 241 -12.71 -0.13 19.84
N ALA A 242 -12.47 1.18 19.77
CA ALA A 242 -11.21 1.73 19.26
C ALA A 242 -9.98 1.34 20.11
N ASP A 243 -10.14 1.18 21.42
CA ASP A 243 -9.03 0.78 22.28
C ASP A 243 -8.63 -0.70 22.07
N GLU A 244 -9.61 -1.58 21.84
CA GLU A 244 -9.33 -2.98 21.51
C GLU A 244 -8.73 -3.11 20.10
N ALA A 245 -9.28 -2.37 19.13
CA ALA A 245 -8.74 -2.31 17.77
C ALA A 245 -7.26 -1.90 17.77
N TYR A 246 -6.94 -0.89 18.59
CA TYR A 246 -5.58 -0.42 18.77
C TYR A 246 -4.67 -1.51 19.34
N GLN A 247 -5.06 -2.11 20.45
CA GLN A 247 -4.25 -3.11 21.16
C GLN A 247 -3.97 -4.35 20.32
N ARG A 248 -4.95 -4.82 19.55
CA ARG A 248 -4.86 -6.09 18.83
C ARG A 248 -4.29 -5.95 17.43
N TYR A 249 -4.62 -4.87 16.71
CA TYR A 249 -4.42 -4.82 15.26
C TYR A 249 -3.64 -3.62 14.75
N ALA A 250 -3.50 -2.53 15.52
CA ALA A 250 -2.95 -1.29 14.98
C ALA A 250 -1.57 -1.45 14.33
N VAL A 251 -0.67 -2.22 14.95
CA VAL A 251 0.70 -2.38 14.45
C VAL A 251 0.71 -3.16 13.12
N GLU A 252 0.05 -4.31 13.09
CA GLU A 252 0.06 -5.22 11.94
C GLU A 252 -0.76 -4.67 10.75
N ALA A 253 -1.91 -4.05 11.04
CA ALA A 253 -2.78 -3.46 10.02
C ALA A 253 -2.17 -2.21 9.35
N ASN A 254 -1.36 -1.45 10.08
CA ASN A 254 -0.87 -0.15 9.63
C ASN A 254 0.63 -0.13 9.32
N GLN A 255 1.28 -1.29 9.26
CA GLN A 255 2.68 -1.40 8.86
C GLN A 255 2.91 -0.79 7.47
N LYS A 256 3.90 0.12 7.38
CA LYS A 256 4.34 0.77 6.13
C LYS A 256 5.82 0.47 5.88
N THR A 257 6.31 0.92 4.73
CA THR A 257 7.72 0.75 4.31
C THR A 257 8.74 1.41 5.24
N THR A 258 8.33 2.39 6.05
CA THR A 258 9.21 3.06 7.01
C THR A 258 8.55 3.16 8.38
N TYR A 259 9.37 3.09 9.43
CA TYR A 259 8.97 3.25 10.82
C TYR A 259 8.19 4.56 11.05
N LEU A 260 8.68 5.67 10.49
CA LEU A 260 7.99 6.96 10.55
C LEU A 260 6.60 6.92 9.88
N ALA A 261 6.47 6.27 8.72
CA ALA A 261 5.18 6.16 8.04
C ALA A 261 4.20 5.28 8.82
N THR A 262 4.67 4.18 9.42
CA THR A 262 3.86 3.32 10.31
C THR A 262 3.35 4.11 11.51
N PHE A 263 4.24 4.82 12.22
CA PHE A 263 3.86 5.67 13.35
C PHE A 263 2.81 6.71 12.97
N ARG A 264 3.01 7.43 11.85
CA ARG A 264 2.07 8.44 11.38
C ARG A 264 0.72 7.84 10.98
N ALA A 265 0.71 6.67 10.36
CA ALA A 265 -0.53 5.98 9.99
C ALA A 265 -1.36 5.65 11.24
N ILE A 266 -0.72 5.09 12.28
CA ILE A 266 -1.37 4.74 13.54
C ILE A 266 -1.81 6.02 14.29
N ALA A 267 -0.94 7.01 14.44
CA ALA A 267 -1.27 8.25 15.13
C ALA A 267 -2.42 9.02 14.46
N LYS A 268 -2.51 8.96 13.12
CA LYS A 268 -3.64 9.54 12.37
C LYS A 268 -4.94 8.76 12.62
N LYS A 269 -4.88 7.42 12.70
CA LYS A 269 -6.04 6.56 12.86
C LYS A 269 -6.57 6.54 14.30
N TYR A 270 -5.69 6.77 15.29
CA TYR A 270 -6.00 6.77 16.72
C TYR A 270 -5.68 8.13 17.37
N PRO A 271 -6.41 9.21 17.02
CA PRO A 271 -6.11 10.56 17.50
C PRO A 271 -6.32 10.74 19.02
N HIS A 272 -7.09 9.86 19.66
CA HIS A 272 -7.30 9.88 21.12
C HIS A 272 -6.12 9.30 21.91
N LYS A 273 -5.20 8.57 21.27
CA LYS A 273 -4.01 8.02 21.91
C LYS A 273 -2.86 9.04 21.87
N LYS A 274 -2.17 9.22 22.99
CA LYS A 274 -0.99 10.10 23.05
C LYS A 274 0.14 9.52 22.19
N ALA A 275 0.80 10.38 21.40
CA ALA A 275 1.94 10.01 20.55
C ALA A 275 3.03 9.23 21.29
N ARG A 276 3.32 9.59 22.55
CA ARG A 276 4.30 8.90 23.40
C ARG A 276 3.91 7.46 23.71
N VAL A 277 2.62 7.18 23.91
CA VAL A 277 2.11 5.82 24.16
C VAL A 277 2.25 4.99 22.88
N ILE A 278 1.82 5.54 21.74
CA ILE A 278 1.97 4.87 20.44
C ILE A 278 3.42 4.52 20.14
N LEU A 279 4.33 5.47 20.37
CA LEU A 279 5.76 5.23 20.17
C LEU A 279 6.28 4.11 21.09
N ALA A 280 5.91 4.13 22.38
CA ALA A 280 6.36 3.13 23.34
C ALA A 280 5.87 1.72 22.97
N ASP A 281 4.60 1.58 22.57
CA ASP A 281 4.04 0.30 22.14
C ASP A 281 4.73 -0.22 20.87
N LEU A 282 5.01 0.66 19.91
CA LEU A 282 5.71 0.30 18.68
C LEU A 282 7.15 -0.16 18.93
N VAL A 283 7.85 0.52 19.84
CA VAL A 283 9.21 0.14 20.26
C VAL A 283 9.18 -1.23 20.96
N ALA A 284 8.22 -1.46 21.86
CA ALA A 284 8.06 -2.74 22.56
C ALA A 284 7.75 -3.90 21.60
N ASN A 285 7.01 -3.64 20.51
CA ASN A 285 6.69 -4.64 19.48
C ASN A 285 7.85 -4.91 18.49
N SER A 286 8.97 -4.21 18.60
CA SER A 286 10.13 -4.41 17.71
C SER A 286 11.46 -4.38 18.49
N PRO A 287 11.69 -5.33 19.41
CA PRO A 287 12.94 -5.38 20.20
C PRO A 287 14.16 -5.47 19.27
N GLY A 288 15.21 -4.72 19.59
CA GLY A 288 16.43 -4.62 18.78
C GLY A 288 16.35 -3.64 17.60
N ASN A 289 15.21 -2.97 17.40
CA ASN A 289 14.99 -1.97 16.35
C ASN A 289 14.61 -0.58 16.90
N GLU A 290 14.86 -0.34 18.19
CA GLU A 290 14.55 0.90 18.92
C GLU A 290 15.03 2.15 18.16
N GLY A 291 16.30 2.15 17.70
CA GLY A 291 16.89 3.27 16.98
C GLY A 291 16.18 3.62 15.67
N LYS A 292 15.50 2.66 15.02
CA LYS A 292 14.73 2.91 13.79
C LYS A 292 13.50 3.79 14.05
N TRP A 293 13.04 3.89 15.29
CA TRP A 293 11.96 4.78 15.71
C TRP A 293 12.41 6.21 16.01
N PHE A 294 13.70 6.54 15.93
CA PHE A 294 14.24 7.89 16.14
C PHE A 294 13.47 8.96 15.36
N ALA A 295 13.27 8.74 14.06
CA ALA A 295 12.58 9.70 13.19
C ALA A 295 11.12 9.90 13.60
N ALA A 296 10.45 8.84 14.07
CA ALA A 296 9.08 8.90 14.58
C ALA A 296 9.01 9.75 15.86
N ALA A 297 9.88 9.46 16.84
CA ALA A 297 9.98 10.18 18.10
C ALA A 297 10.27 11.67 17.90
N LYS A 298 11.25 12.00 17.04
CA LYS A 298 11.57 13.38 16.66
C LYS A 298 10.36 14.08 16.04
N SER A 299 9.63 13.40 15.14
CA SER A 299 8.47 13.98 14.46
C SER A 299 7.31 14.28 15.41
N ALA A 300 7.26 13.60 16.56
CA ALA A 300 6.27 13.80 17.62
C ALA A 300 6.71 14.83 18.68
N GLY A 301 7.89 15.46 18.52
CA GLY A 301 8.46 16.39 19.50
C GLY A 301 9.05 15.71 20.74
N LEU A 302 9.21 14.39 20.74
CA LEU A 302 9.75 13.60 21.84
C LEU A 302 11.29 13.52 21.71
N TYR A 303 11.96 14.67 21.86
CA TYR A 303 13.38 14.81 21.54
C TYR A 303 14.29 13.99 22.45
N SER A 304 14.02 13.96 23.76
CA SER A 304 14.80 13.17 24.71
C SER A 304 14.65 11.67 24.44
N GLU A 305 13.42 11.20 24.24
CA GLU A 305 13.14 9.81 23.89
C GLU A 305 13.74 9.44 22.54
N ALA A 306 13.73 10.34 21.56
CA ALA A 306 14.36 10.09 20.26
C ALA A 306 15.86 9.76 20.42
N ILE A 307 16.60 10.57 21.17
CA ILE A 307 18.03 10.34 21.44
C ILE A 307 18.23 9.04 22.23
N GLU A 308 17.40 8.77 23.23
CA GLU A 308 17.49 7.53 24.00
C GLU A 308 17.33 6.30 23.11
N LEU A 309 16.31 6.28 22.23
CA LEU A 309 16.08 5.21 21.28
C LEU A 309 17.27 5.05 20.32
N ALA A 310 17.77 6.16 19.77
CA ALA A 310 18.92 6.15 18.87
C ALA A 310 20.23 5.72 19.54
N ASN A 311 20.34 5.77 20.87
CA ASN A 311 21.50 5.30 21.60
C ASN A 311 21.38 3.83 22.04
N ARG A 312 20.16 3.26 22.07
CA ARG A 312 19.92 1.85 22.45
C ARG A 312 20.29 0.89 21.32
N THR A 313 19.89 1.20 20.10
CA THR A 313 20.24 0.41 18.91
C THR A 313 20.51 1.30 17.70
N ALA A 314 21.14 0.70 16.68
CA ALA A 314 21.59 1.43 15.50
C ALA A 314 20.44 2.18 14.80
N ALA A 315 20.61 3.49 14.67
CA ALA A 315 19.81 4.36 13.82
C ALA A 315 20.62 4.75 12.58
N ASP A 316 19.95 4.97 11.44
CA ASP A 316 20.62 5.41 10.22
C ASP A 316 21.36 6.74 10.44
N PRO A 317 22.70 6.79 10.30
CA PRO A 317 23.46 8.00 10.57
C PRO A 317 23.03 9.18 9.70
N LYS A 318 22.67 8.96 8.44
CA LYS A 318 22.20 10.02 7.54
C LYS A 318 20.91 10.67 8.05
N THR A 319 20.03 9.88 8.65
CA THR A 319 18.81 10.37 9.30
C THR A 319 19.13 11.23 10.54
N LEU A 320 20.13 10.84 11.34
CA LEU A 320 20.59 11.60 12.50
C LEU A 320 21.30 12.91 12.10
N ILE A 321 22.19 12.87 11.09
CA ILE A 321 22.87 14.05 10.53
C ILE A 321 21.84 15.06 10.00
N ARG A 322 20.85 14.58 9.25
CA ARG A 322 19.75 15.43 8.77
C ARG A 322 18.97 16.05 9.93
N ALA A 323 18.73 15.29 11.00
CA ALA A 323 18.08 15.83 12.19
C ALA A 323 18.91 16.92 12.87
N ALA A 324 20.22 16.73 13.02
CA ALA A 324 21.12 17.74 13.56
C ALA A 324 21.09 19.02 12.72
N ARG A 325 21.21 18.90 11.39
CA ARG A 325 21.10 20.02 10.45
C ARG A 325 19.80 20.79 10.59
N ASP A 326 18.68 20.09 10.56
CA ASP A 326 17.35 20.70 10.52
C ASP A 326 16.97 21.32 11.87
N MET A 327 17.58 20.87 12.98
CA MET A 327 17.21 21.26 14.34
C MET A 327 18.21 22.20 15.01
N LYS A 328 19.42 22.40 14.46
CA LYS A 328 20.49 23.21 15.05
C LYS A 328 20.09 24.60 15.56
N ASN A 329 19.10 25.24 14.94
CA ASN A 329 18.63 26.58 15.32
C ASN A 329 17.39 26.56 16.23
N ARG A 330 16.58 25.48 16.19
CA ARG A 330 15.30 25.40 16.91
C ARG A 330 15.43 24.65 18.22
N GLU A 331 16.17 23.55 18.20
CA GLU A 331 16.45 22.69 19.36
C GLU A 331 17.95 22.35 19.37
N PRO A 332 18.83 23.32 19.69
CA PRO A 332 20.27 23.18 19.53
C PRO A 332 20.87 22.02 20.33
N ARG A 333 20.42 21.81 21.57
CA ARG A 333 20.89 20.70 22.43
C ARG A 333 20.53 19.33 21.85
N PHE A 334 19.32 19.16 21.34
CA PHE A 334 18.92 17.94 20.66
C PHE A 334 19.75 17.68 19.41
N ALA A 335 20.03 18.73 18.63
CA ALA A 335 20.85 18.62 17.43
C ALA A 335 22.29 18.20 17.73
N VAL A 336 22.87 18.68 18.83
CA VAL A 336 24.19 18.21 19.31
C VAL A 336 24.15 16.71 19.61
N GLU A 337 23.18 16.25 20.40
CA GLU A 337 23.07 14.83 20.73
C GLU A 337 22.86 13.96 19.49
N ALA A 338 21.96 14.37 18.57
CA ALA A 338 21.72 13.63 17.34
C ALA A 338 22.99 13.50 16.48
N GLY A 339 23.77 14.57 16.38
CA GLY A 339 25.02 14.58 15.64
C GLY A 339 26.12 13.70 16.29
N ILE A 340 26.24 13.73 17.62
CA ILE A 340 27.17 12.85 18.35
C ILE A 340 26.77 11.38 18.22
N THR A 341 25.47 11.06 18.33
CA THR A 341 24.96 9.70 18.09
C THR A 341 25.21 9.26 16.64
N ALA A 342 25.10 10.16 15.65
CA ALA A 342 25.44 9.85 14.26
C ALA A 342 26.92 9.46 14.11
N LEU A 343 27.82 10.25 14.70
CA LEU A 343 29.26 9.98 14.68
C LEU A 343 29.58 8.65 15.36
N ARG A 344 28.93 8.33 16.49
CA ARG A 344 29.08 7.01 17.13
C ARG A 344 28.73 5.87 16.18
N TRP A 345 27.56 5.92 15.53
CA TRP A 345 27.15 4.84 14.62
C TRP A 345 28.02 4.74 13.37
N LEU A 346 28.48 5.86 12.81
CA LEU A 346 29.48 5.86 11.74
C LEU A 346 30.80 5.21 12.20
N SER A 347 31.20 5.46 13.45
CA SER A 347 32.42 4.88 14.02
C SER A 347 32.38 3.36 14.15
N GLU A 348 31.18 2.83 14.37
CA GLU A 348 30.89 1.40 14.49
C GLU A 348 30.58 0.73 13.15
N GLY A 349 30.64 1.49 12.04
CA GLY A 349 30.45 0.97 10.68
C GLY A 349 28.99 0.84 10.24
N TYR A 350 28.05 1.51 10.91
CA TYR A 350 26.65 1.55 10.49
C TYR A 350 26.39 2.63 9.42
N GLY A 351 25.35 2.40 8.62
CA GLY A 351 24.88 3.32 7.59
C GLY A 351 25.01 2.75 6.18
N TYR A 352 24.12 3.19 5.27
CA TYR A 352 24.11 2.75 3.88
C TYR A 352 24.76 3.80 2.97
N ASP A 353 25.69 3.37 2.11
CA ASP A 353 26.48 4.22 1.22
C ASP A 353 27.10 5.42 1.93
N THR A 354 27.68 5.19 3.12
CA THR A 354 28.33 6.25 3.91
C THR A 354 29.66 6.66 3.30
N THR A 355 29.89 7.96 3.23
CA THR A 355 31.09 8.59 2.65
C THR A 355 31.77 9.51 3.65
N ASP A 356 32.99 9.92 3.36
CA ASP A 356 33.73 10.91 4.16
C ASP A 356 32.93 12.22 4.30
N TYR A 357 32.12 12.57 3.29
CA TYR A 357 31.25 13.74 3.33
C TYR A 357 30.18 13.65 4.42
N ASP A 358 29.65 12.44 4.71
CA ASP A 358 28.68 12.25 5.80
C ASP A 358 29.33 12.52 7.17
N VAL A 359 30.59 12.11 7.35
CA VAL A 359 31.37 12.41 8.57
C VAL A 359 31.60 13.92 8.72
N TYR A 360 31.96 14.59 7.62
CA TYR A 360 32.12 16.05 7.60
C TYR A 360 30.82 16.76 8.02
N GLU A 361 29.69 16.41 7.38
CA GLU A 361 28.40 17.00 7.69
C GLU A 361 27.99 16.75 9.14
N ALA A 362 28.23 15.53 9.66
CA ALA A 362 27.98 15.20 11.05
C ALA A 362 28.75 16.13 12.01
N VAL A 363 30.07 16.27 11.83
CA VAL A 363 30.91 17.15 12.68
C VAL A 363 30.45 18.60 12.55
N ARG A 364 30.27 19.10 11.32
CA ARG A 364 29.91 20.49 11.06
C ARG A 364 28.58 20.87 11.71
N TYR A 365 27.51 20.11 11.46
CA TYR A 365 26.19 20.43 12.03
C TYR A 365 26.17 20.28 13.55
N THR A 366 26.92 19.32 14.11
CA THR A 366 27.07 19.18 15.57
C THR A 366 27.72 20.42 16.16
N MET A 367 28.81 20.91 15.57
CA MET A 367 29.52 22.10 16.05
C MET A 367 28.74 23.41 15.85
N GLU A 368 27.97 23.53 14.77
CA GLU A 368 27.04 24.65 14.59
C GLU A 368 25.93 24.63 15.66
N ALA A 369 25.37 23.47 15.96
CA ALA A 369 24.38 23.31 17.03
C ALA A 369 24.97 23.57 18.42
N ALA A 370 26.20 23.14 18.68
CA ALA A 370 26.89 23.35 19.95
C ALA A 370 27.18 24.84 20.21
N ARG A 371 27.55 25.58 19.15
CA ARG A 371 27.64 27.04 19.15
C ARG A 371 26.32 27.69 19.57
N ALA A 372 25.22 27.29 18.92
CA ALA A 372 23.89 27.81 19.25
C ALA A 372 23.41 27.42 20.67
N ALA A 373 23.88 26.30 21.20
CA ALA A 373 23.55 25.81 22.54
C ALA A 373 24.47 26.34 23.67
N GLY A 374 25.60 26.97 23.31
CA GLY A 374 26.64 27.39 24.27
C GLY A 374 27.42 26.22 24.90
N CYS A 375 27.52 25.07 24.23
CA CYS A 375 28.18 23.85 24.75
C CYS A 375 29.35 23.35 23.87
N GLU A 376 30.01 24.25 23.12
CA GLU A 376 31.08 23.92 22.18
C GLU A 376 32.20 23.08 22.78
N HIS A 377 32.74 23.49 23.95
CA HIS A 377 33.85 22.78 24.59
C HIS A 377 33.50 21.32 24.91
N GLU A 378 32.27 21.07 25.37
CA GLU A 378 31.80 19.72 25.67
C GLU A 378 31.65 18.89 24.38
N ALA A 379 31.02 19.47 23.35
CA ALA A 379 30.82 18.81 22.07
C ALA A 379 32.16 18.47 21.40
N THR A 380 33.13 19.39 21.40
CA THR A 380 34.48 19.16 20.85
C THR A 380 35.17 18.00 21.55
N ARG A 381 35.14 17.96 22.89
CA ARG A 381 35.74 16.86 23.66
C ARG A 381 35.11 15.51 23.29
N ARG A 382 33.78 15.42 23.25
CA ARG A 382 33.07 14.18 22.88
C ARG A 382 33.36 13.72 21.45
N ILE A 383 33.46 14.66 20.51
CA ILE A 383 33.85 14.35 19.12
C ILE A 383 35.29 13.84 19.08
N GLN A 384 36.23 14.51 19.75
CA GLN A 384 37.63 14.07 19.80
C GLN A 384 37.76 12.67 20.41
N GLU A 385 37.02 12.34 21.46
CA GLU A 385 36.98 10.99 22.05
C GLU A 385 36.52 9.95 21.03
N LEU A 386 35.46 10.22 20.25
CA LEU A 386 34.97 9.32 19.20
C LEU A 386 35.97 9.13 18.06
N LEU A 387 36.61 10.22 17.61
CA LEU A 387 37.66 10.17 16.59
C LEU A 387 38.87 9.36 17.10
N THR A 388 39.31 9.60 18.33
CA THR A 388 40.45 8.91 18.93
C THR A 388 40.19 7.43 19.20
N ASN A 389 38.95 6.99 19.26
CA ASN A 389 38.60 5.57 19.47
C ASN A 389 38.24 4.81 18.18
N SER A 390 38.11 5.49 17.03
CA SER A 390 37.79 4.85 15.75
C SER A 390 38.82 5.17 14.68
N LEU A 391 39.54 4.15 14.20
CA LEU A 391 40.49 4.27 13.08
C LEU A 391 39.77 4.68 11.78
N THR A 392 38.53 4.23 11.59
CA THR A 392 37.68 4.57 10.44
C THR A 392 37.37 6.05 10.42
N LEU A 393 36.84 6.60 11.52
CA LEU A 393 36.59 8.03 11.62
C LEU A 393 37.88 8.86 11.57
N ARG A 394 38.99 8.37 12.16
CA ARG A 394 40.28 9.08 12.11
C ARG A 394 40.79 9.27 10.68
N ARG A 395 40.71 8.23 9.84
CA ARG A 395 41.09 8.32 8.42
C ARG A 395 40.19 9.28 7.64
N MET A 396 38.89 9.23 7.89
CA MET A 396 37.91 10.11 7.24
C MET A 396 38.04 11.57 7.71
N ALA A 397 38.27 11.81 9.00
CA ALA A 397 38.41 13.15 9.57
C ALA A 397 39.79 13.80 9.29
N SER A 398 40.87 13.02 9.15
CA SER A 398 42.18 13.55 8.78
C SER A 398 42.20 14.21 7.39
N LEU A 399 41.33 13.75 6.48
CA LEU A 399 41.12 14.36 5.17
C LEU A 399 40.36 15.70 5.25
N ILE A 400 39.63 15.94 6.32
CA ILE A 400 38.72 17.10 6.47
C ILE A 400 39.38 18.22 7.29
N LEU A 401 39.97 17.90 8.46
CA LEU A 401 40.65 18.88 9.31
C LEU A 401 41.96 19.40 8.67
N GLY A 402 42.55 18.63 7.75
CA GLY A 402 43.67 19.09 6.92
C GLY A 402 43.27 20.16 5.90
N PHE A 403 41.99 20.25 5.52
CA PHE A 403 41.50 21.28 4.58
C PHE A 403 41.23 22.62 5.27
N GLU A 404 40.76 22.65 6.53
CA GLU A 404 40.57 23.91 7.26
C GLU A 404 41.89 24.62 7.62
N GLN A 405 42.98 23.89 7.82
CA GLN A 405 44.31 24.49 8.01
C GLN A 405 44.93 25.01 6.71
N GLY A 406 44.43 24.60 5.54
CA GLY A 406 44.90 25.05 4.23
C GLY A 406 44.17 26.28 3.66
N ALA A 407 43.00 26.62 4.20
CA ALA A 407 42.19 27.77 3.75
C ALA A 407 42.45 29.07 4.55
N VAL A 408 43.35 29.02 5.54
CA VAL A 408 43.91 30.19 6.23
C VAL A 408 45.42 30.23 5.96
N ARG A 409 45.78 30.51 4.70
CA ARG A 409 47.10 31.03 4.33
C ARG A 409 46.96 32.06 3.22
#